data_AF-A0A7W9TNZ2-F1
#
_entry.id   AF-A0A7W9TNZ2-F1
#
_cell.length_a   1.000
_cell.length_b   1.000
_cell.length_c   1.000
_cell.angle_alpha   90.00
_cell.angle_beta   90.00
_cell.angle_gamma   90.00
#
_symmetry.space_group_name_H-M   'P 1'
#
loop_
_entity.id
_entity.type
_entity.pdbx_description
1 polymer ?
#
loop_
_entity_poly.entity_id
_entity_poly.type
_entity_poly.pdbx_seq_one_letter_code
_entity_poly.pdbx_strand_id
1 'polypeptide(L)'
;MDELKLGLDLGAVAEALAAGEITERQAKNASKFINQVKAVHEKPLKARLIQSDRGQFLGEAHPLDCGAWKAYRYGPEFRDGGKVFPSLEDAEQFIING
;
A
#
# COMPACT_ATOMS: atom_id res chain seq x y z
N MET A 1 -3.80 -15.95 22.90
CA MET A 1 -3.10 -16.25 21.63
C MET A 1 -3.45 -15.24 20.51
N ASP A 2 -4.40 -14.32 20.72
CA ASP A 2 -4.80 -13.31 19.73
C ASP A 2 -4.01 -12.00 19.77
N GLU A 3 -3.32 -11.69 20.87
CA GLU A 3 -2.51 -10.46 20.99
C GLU A 3 -1.19 -10.50 20.17
N LEU A 4 -0.64 -11.70 19.96
CA LEU A 4 0.56 -11.92 19.12
C LEU A 4 0.32 -11.61 17.63
N LYS A 5 -0.94 -11.52 17.17
CA LYS A 5 -1.26 -11.23 15.77
C LYS A 5 -1.28 -9.74 15.41
N LEU A 6 -1.20 -8.85 16.41
CA LEU A 6 -1.31 -7.39 16.19
C LEU A 6 -0.22 -6.57 16.89
N GLY A 7 0.61 -7.20 17.72
CA GLY A 7 1.79 -6.56 18.28
C GLY A 7 2.79 -6.24 17.18
N LEU A 8 2.67 -5.07 16.54
CA LEU A 8 3.71 -4.44 15.72
C LEU A 8 4.88 -4.01 16.62
N ASP A 9 5.38 -4.94 17.41
CA ASP A 9 6.23 -4.71 18.55
C ASP A 9 7.66 -5.11 18.22
N LEU A 10 8.50 -4.10 18.01
CA LEU A 10 9.92 -4.30 17.77
C LEU A 10 10.66 -4.76 19.03
N GLY A 11 10.13 -4.45 20.22
CA GLY A 11 10.65 -4.91 21.50
C GLY A 11 10.51 -6.42 21.64
N ALA A 12 9.32 -6.96 21.37
CA ALA A 12 9.08 -8.41 21.37
C ALA A 12 9.99 -9.16 20.39
N VAL A 13 10.27 -8.59 19.21
CA VAL A 13 11.23 -9.17 18.24
C VAL A 13 12.65 -9.19 18.80
N ALA A 14 13.06 -8.11 19.48
CA ALA A 14 14.39 -8.04 20.10
C ALA A 14 14.53 -9.03 21.27
N GLU A 15 13.50 -9.18 22.10
CA GLU A 15 13.47 -10.14 23.20
C GLU A 15 13.54 -11.59 22.69
N ALA A 16 12.75 -11.95 21.66
CA ALA A 16 12.78 -13.28 21.06
C ALA A 16 14.15 -13.61 20.43
N LEU A 17 14.82 -12.61 19.84
CA LEU A 17 16.18 -12.78 19.32
C LEU A 17 17.19 -12.99 20.46
N ALA A 18 17.09 -12.20 21.54
CA ALA A 18 17.98 -12.33 22.70
C ALA A 18 17.79 -13.67 23.44
N ALA A 19 16.58 -14.21 23.46
CA ALA A 19 16.25 -15.53 23.98
C ALA A 19 16.67 -16.69 23.05
N GLY A 20 17.08 -16.40 21.81
CA GLY A 20 17.47 -17.41 20.82
C GLY A 20 16.29 -18.20 20.23
N GLU A 21 15.05 -17.73 20.44
CA GLU A 21 13.83 -18.37 19.91
C GLU A 21 13.69 -18.16 18.40
N ILE A 22 14.30 -17.10 17.88
CA ILE A 22 14.37 -16.80 16.45
C ILE A 22 15.81 -16.50 16.03
N THR A 23 16.10 -16.77 14.77
CA THR A 23 17.39 -16.41 14.15
C THR A 23 17.47 -14.92 13.83
N GLU A 24 18.69 -14.39 13.69
CA GLU A 24 18.92 -13.00 13.24
C GLU A 24 18.20 -12.67 11.92
N ARG A 25 18.16 -13.63 10.99
CA ARG A 25 17.48 -13.48 9.70
C ARG A 25 15.96 -13.32 9.88
N GLN A 26 15.36 -14.10 10.78
CA GLN A 26 13.93 -14.00 11.09
C GLN A 26 13.62 -12.66 11.78
N ALA A 27 14.43 -12.25 12.76
CA ALA A 27 14.29 -10.96 13.43
C ALA A 27 14.36 -9.80 12.43
N LYS A 28 15.34 -9.79 11.52
CA LYS A 28 15.47 -8.78 10.46
C LYS A 28 14.22 -8.69 9.58
N ASN A 29 13.68 -9.84 9.17
CA ASN A 29 12.49 -9.89 8.32
C ASN A 29 11.24 -9.41 9.06
N ALA A 30 11.07 -9.81 10.33
CA ALA A 30 9.96 -9.38 11.17
C ALA A 30 10.00 -7.86 11.39
N SER A 31 11.16 -7.31 11.77
CA SER A 31 11.33 -5.86 11.95
C SER A 31 11.06 -5.09 10.66
N LYS A 32 11.48 -5.61 9.50
CA LYS A 32 11.18 -4.99 8.20
C LYS A 32 9.68 -4.96 7.94
N PHE A 33 8.98 -6.07 8.18
CA PHE A 33 7.52 -6.14 8.04
C PHE A 33 6.82 -5.16 8.98
N ILE A 34 7.16 -5.17 10.27
CA ILE A 34 6.56 -4.29 11.29
C ILE A 34 6.75 -2.82 10.91
N ASN A 35 7.96 -2.42 10.51
CA ASN A 35 8.23 -1.04 10.10
C ASN A 35 7.42 -0.64 8.87
N GLN A 36 7.25 -1.54 7.91
CA GLN A 36 6.44 -1.26 6.72
C GLN A 36 4.96 -1.09 7.09
N VAL A 37 4.41 -1.93 7.96
CA VAL A 37 3.02 -1.80 8.41
C VAL A 37 2.83 -0.51 9.21
N LYS A 38 3.75 -0.17 10.11
CA LYS A 38 3.74 1.12 10.83
C LYS A 38 3.76 2.31 9.86
N ALA A 39 4.61 2.26 8.84
CA ALA A 39 4.67 3.33 7.83
C ALA A 39 3.35 3.51 7.07
N VAL A 40 2.64 2.41 6.75
CA VAL A 40 1.30 2.49 6.14
C VAL A 40 0.26 3.02 7.12
N HIS A 41 0.33 2.68 8.41
CA HIS A 41 -0.59 3.22 9.41
C HIS A 41 -0.38 4.73 9.65
N GLU A 42 0.87 5.18 9.74
CA GLU A 42 1.22 6.59 9.95
C GLU A 42 0.93 7.45 8.71
N LYS A 43 1.14 6.89 7.52
CA LYS A 43 0.88 7.53 6.24
C LYS A 43 0.06 6.60 5.37
N PRO A 44 -1.26 6.52 5.60
CA PRO A 44 -2.13 5.68 4.79
C PRO A 44 -2.00 6.09 3.33
N LEU A 45 -1.91 5.09 2.46
CA LEU A 45 -2.00 5.30 1.02
C LEU A 45 -3.31 6.05 0.75
N LYS A 46 -3.18 7.28 0.24
CA LYS A 46 -4.34 8.11 -0.14
C LYS A 46 -4.88 7.75 -1.53
N ALA A 47 -4.38 6.66 -2.11
CA ALA A 47 -4.79 6.19 -3.41
C ALA A 47 -6.27 5.80 -3.39
N ARG A 48 -7.02 6.26 -4.39
CA ARG A 48 -8.39 5.84 -4.65
C ARG A 48 -8.35 4.62 -5.55
N LEU A 49 -8.80 3.47 -5.05
CA LEU A 49 -8.99 2.28 -5.86
C LEU A 49 -10.30 2.38 -6.62
N ILE A 50 -10.25 2.08 -7.92
CA ILE A 50 -11.41 2.18 -8.81
C ILE A 50 -11.80 0.79 -9.28
N GLN A 51 -13.08 0.49 -9.14
CA GLN A 51 -13.67 -0.80 -9.52
C GLN A 51 -14.71 -0.60 -10.62
N SER A 52 -14.86 -1.62 -11.46
CA SER A 52 -16.02 -1.75 -12.34
C SER A 52 -17.27 -2.11 -11.54
N ASP A 53 -18.43 -1.99 -12.18
CA ASP A 53 -19.73 -2.41 -11.61
C ASP A 53 -19.78 -3.91 -11.22
N ARG A 54 -18.84 -4.72 -11.73
CA ARG A 54 -18.70 -6.14 -11.39
C ARG A 54 -17.70 -6.39 -10.24
N GLY A 55 -17.21 -5.33 -9.61
CA GLY A 55 -16.23 -5.40 -8.51
C GLY A 55 -14.80 -5.67 -8.95
N GLN A 56 -14.49 -5.62 -10.25
CA GLN A 56 -13.13 -5.80 -10.75
C GLN A 56 -12.34 -4.51 -10.60
N PHE A 57 -11.16 -4.55 -9.97
CA PHE A 57 -10.27 -3.39 -9.93
C PHE A 57 -9.75 -3.05 -11.33
N LEU A 58 -9.99 -1.80 -11.74
CA LEU A 58 -9.58 -1.26 -13.03
C LEU A 58 -8.28 -0.45 -12.91
N GLY A 59 -8.01 0.10 -11.72
CA GLY A 59 -6.84 0.94 -11.50
C GLY A 59 -6.86 1.67 -10.17
N GLU A 60 -5.93 2.62 -10.03
CA GLU A 60 -5.73 3.43 -8.84
C GLU A 60 -5.41 4.89 -9.21
N ALA A 61 -5.97 5.83 -8.46
CA ALA A 61 -5.68 7.26 -8.59
C ALA A 61 -4.98 7.79 -7.33
N HIS A 62 -3.80 8.38 -7.48
CA HIS A 62 -2.99 8.90 -6.38
C HIS A 62 -3.06 10.43 -6.34
N PRO A 63 -3.38 11.06 -5.20
CA PRO A 63 -3.36 12.51 -5.10
C PRO A 63 -1.91 13.01 -5.13
N LEU A 64 -1.68 14.12 -5.80
CA LEU A 64 -0.42 14.86 -5.85
C LEU A 64 -0.49 16.09 -4.94
N ASP A 65 0.66 16.56 -4.47
CA ASP A 65 0.74 17.71 -3.55
C ASP A 65 0.17 19.01 -4.14
N CYS A 66 0.12 19.11 -5.47
CA CYS A 66 -0.46 20.25 -6.19
C CYS A 66 -1.99 20.20 -6.35
N GLY A 67 -2.67 19.20 -5.76
CA GLY A 67 -4.12 19.01 -5.87
C GLY A 67 -4.57 18.21 -7.11
N ALA A 68 -3.66 17.96 -8.05
CA ALA A 68 -3.89 17.06 -9.19
C ALA A 68 -3.87 15.58 -8.76
N TRP A 69 -4.28 14.70 -9.66
CA TRP A 69 -4.37 13.26 -9.43
C TRP A 69 -3.62 12.48 -10.51
N LYS A 70 -2.85 11.48 -10.11
CA LYS A 70 -2.14 10.58 -11.02
C LYS A 70 -2.84 9.23 -11.09
N ALA A 71 -3.41 8.91 -12.24
CA ALA A 71 -4.21 7.73 -12.49
C ALA A 71 -3.40 6.62 -13.16
N TYR A 72 -3.46 5.41 -12.63
CA TYR A 72 -2.82 4.20 -13.15
C TYR A 72 -3.91 3.18 -13.48
N ARG A 73 -3.99 2.78 -14.74
CA ARG A 73 -4.92 1.72 -15.17
C ARG A 73 -4.19 0.39 -15.21
N TYR A 74 -4.85 -0.67 -14.75
CA TYR A 74 -4.32 -2.02 -14.82
C TYR A 74 -4.62 -2.62 -16.18
N GLY A 75 -3.60 -3.13 -16.86
CA GLY A 75 -3.76 -3.78 -18.16
C GLY A 75 -2.48 -3.79 -18.98
N PRO A 76 -2.28 -4.77 -19.87
CA PRO A 76 -1.09 -4.86 -20.72
C PRO A 76 -0.93 -3.67 -21.68
N GLU A 77 -2.00 -2.93 -21.94
CA GLU A 77 -2.05 -1.73 -22.78
C GLU A 77 -1.70 -0.41 -22.05
N PHE A 78 -1.49 -0.43 -20.73
CA PHE A 78 -1.17 0.76 -19.92
C PHE A 78 0.22 0.68 -19.25
N ARG A 79 1.23 0.25 -20.03
CA ARG A 79 2.62 0.11 -19.56
C ARG A 79 3.34 1.42 -19.31
N ASP A 80 2.85 2.53 -19.88
CA ASP A 80 3.55 3.80 -19.94
C ASP A 80 3.51 4.62 -18.64
N GLY A 81 3.00 4.02 -17.56
CA GLY A 81 2.88 4.66 -16.25
C GLY A 81 1.63 5.54 -16.11
N GLY A 82 1.45 6.10 -14.93
CA GLY A 82 0.22 6.85 -14.60
C GLY A 82 0.13 8.22 -15.27
N LYS A 83 -1.07 8.61 -15.70
CA LYS A 83 -1.38 9.92 -16.30
C LYS A 83 -1.88 10.92 -15.26
N VAL A 84 -1.56 12.20 -15.43
CA VAL A 84 -1.95 13.25 -14.47
C VAL A 84 -3.20 13.99 -14.95
N PHE A 85 -4.14 14.19 -14.05
CA PHE A 85 -5.42 14.84 -14.25
C PHE A 85 -5.64 15.94 -13.21
N PRO A 86 -6.35 17.03 -13.53
CA PRO A 86 -6.55 18.14 -12.60
C PRO A 86 -7.51 17.80 -11.45
N SER A 87 -8.36 16.77 -11.61
CA SER A 87 -9.33 16.34 -10.61
C SER A 87 -9.36 14.82 -10.45
N LEU A 88 -9.93 14.36 -9.32
CA LEU A 88 -10.19 12.94 -9.12
C LEU A 88 -11.19 12.41 -10.16
N GLU A 89 -12.25 13.15 -10.44
CA GLU A 89 -13.30 12.74 -11.38
C GLU A 89 -12.74 12.46 -12.79
N ASP A 90 -11.86 13.33 -13.28
CA ASP A 90 -11.18 13.12 -14.58
C ASP A 90 -10.27 11.88 -14.56
N ALA A 91 -9.55 11.67 -13.46
CA ALA A 91 -8.73 10.47 -13.27
C ALA A 91 -9.57 9.19 -13.22
N GLU A 92 -10.75 9.25 -12.59
CA GLU A 92 -11.68 8.13 -12.51
C GLU A 92 -12.27 7.80 -13.89
N GLN A 93 -12.72 8.81 -14.63
CA GLN A 93 -13.23 8.63 -15.99
C GLN A 93 -12.17 8.06 -16.94
N PHE A 94 -10.90 8.47 -16.81
CA PHE A 94 -9.82 7.88 -17.58
C PHE A 94 -9.62 6.38 -17.28
N ILE A 95 -9.70 5.98 -16.00
CA ILE A 95 -9.53 4.57 -15.61
C ILE A 95 -10.73 3.72 -16.05
N ILE A 96 -11.95 4.28 -15.99
CA ILE A 96 -13.17 3.56 -16.35
C ILE A 96 -13.27 3.41 -17.88
N ASN A 97 -13.11 4.50 -18.62
CA ASN A 97 -13.39 4.57 -20.07
C ASN A 97 -12.19 4.26 -20.96
N GLY A 98 -11.01 4.06 -20.38
CA GLY A 98 -9.79 3.77 -21.13
C GLY A 98 -9.89 2.51 -21.98
#